data_AF-A0A8C8CAQ8-F1
#
_entry.id   AF-A0A8C8CAQ8-F1
#
_cell.length_a   1.000
_cell.length_b   1.000
_cell.length_c   1.000
_cell.angle_alpha   90.00
_cell.angle_beta   90.00
_cell.angle_gamma   90.00
#
_symmetry.space_group_name_H-M   'P 1'
#
loop_
_entity.id
_entity.type
_entity.pdbx_description
1 polymer ?
#
loop_
_entity_poly.entity_id
_entity_poly.type
_entity_poly.pdbx_seq_one_letter_code
_entity_poly.pdbx_strand_id
1 'polypeptide(L)'
;QVLDIFGMISQIRLVASLPWAFPGWVGQGKNWPYDLPDITASYVVSWILGTKQYHDLDIDYVGIWNEKNFDSKYIKLRRHTLDKGGLEKVRIIASDNLWQPITYSVLVDGELAEALDVIGAHYPGTTSVMEARKTQKKLWSSEDYSTFNDEVGGGCWACILNQNYVNGLMTATISWNLVASYYEDLPFGRDGLMSAEEPWTVNYVVESPIWTTAHTTQFRQPGWTYLQTVGHLANGGSYVTLTDSKENLTVVIETMTHDHSVCVRPPLLPFNVTPQNVTFQLNGSFVSIVTVIACLLMIKRLLCLSKRVSFIGLDQGITGMAVEEKGDPGRHVFTLRQVVTQMPVTWAADAEQTISVIGDYTWQNLTVSCDVFMDTVKTGGVFIAARVDKGGGSVRNGSHKVTNDLVGETVLVEGHSGTRAYGWHTLSLTVEGECATGLLNVYHLWKNTVVLGPKNGWAAIGTHSFELAQFDNFAVEAKS
;
A
#
# COMPACT_ATOMS: atom_id res chain seq x y z
N GLN A 1 12.70 -26.52 5.53
CA GLN A 1 12.19 -26.63 4.16
C GLN A 1 11.94 -25.22 3.68
N VAL A 2 12.78 -24.72 2.77
CA VAL A 2 12.51 -23.46 2.06
C VAL A 2 11.27 -23.74 1.22
N LEU A 3 10.14 -23.14 1.58
CA LEU A 3 8.91 -23.21 0.79
C LEU A 3 9.19 -22.43 -0.49
N ASP A 4 9.06 -23.12 -1.62
CA ASP A 4 9.19 -22.56 -2.95
C ASP A 4 8.11 -21.49 -3.15
N ILE A 5 8.51 -20.21 -3.13
CA ILE A 5 7.61 -19.06 -3.30
C ILE A 5 6.86 -19.18 -4.64
N PHE A 6 7.49 -19.76 -5.67
CA PHE A 6 6.85 -20.01 -6.97
C PHE A 6 5.70 -21.01 -6.87
N GLY A 7 5.80 -22.00 -5.96
CA GLY A 7 4.72 -22.94 -5.68
C GLY A 7 3.49 -22.29 -5.01
N MET A 8 3.67 -21.25 -4.19
CA MET A 8 2.54 -20.52 -3.58
C MET A 8 1.87 -19.57 -4.58
N ILE A 9 2.62 -18.95 -5.49
CA ILE A 9 2.07 -18.15 -6.59
C ILE A 9 1.17 -19.01 -7.49
N SER A 10 1.52 -20.29 -7.72
CA SER A 10 0.67 -21.23 -8.48
C SER A 10 -0.71 -21.49 -7.86
N GLN A 11 -0.94 -21.09 -6.60
CA GLN A 11 -2.23 -21.20 -5.90
C GLN A 11 -3.01 -19.88 -5.85
N ILE A 12 -2.38 -18.74 -6.16
CA ILE A 12 -3.06 -17.44 -6.27
C ILE A 12 -3.87 -17.47 -7.57
N ARG A 13 -5.17 -17.19 -7.45
CA ARG A 13 -6.08 -17.29 -8.59
C ARG A 13 -6.35 -15.98 -9.31
N LEU A 14 -6.05 -14.86 -8.66
CA LEU A 14 -6.33 -13.52 -9.18
C LEU A 14 -5.16 -12.59 -8.86
N VAL A 15 -4.60 -11.97 -9.88
CA VAL A 15 -3.59 -10.91 -9.76
C VAL A 15 -4.14 -9.63 -10.36
N ALA A 16 -4.13 -8.55 -9.59
CA ALA A 16 -4.59 -7.23 -10.01
C ALA A 16 -3.43 -6.22 -9.97
N SER A 17 -3.49 -5.22 -10.84
CA SER A 17 -2.53 -4.11 -10.88
C SER A 17 -3.27 -2.77 -10.92
N LEU A 18 -2.76 -1.77 -10.21
CA LEU A 18 -3.34 -0.43 -10.15
C LEU A 18 -2.20 0.59 -10.02
N PRO A 19 -2.15 1.64 -10.85
CA PRO A 19 -1.20 2.73 -10.66
C PRO A 19 -1.67 3.69 -9.55
N TRP A 20 -0.77 4.05 -8.62
CA TRP A 20 -0.97 5.19 -7.71
C TRP A 20 -0.35 6.46 -8.29
N ALA A 21 0.88 6.38 -8.79
CA ALA A 21 1.62 7.48 -9.40
C ALA A 21 2.19 7.06 -10.76
N PHE A 22 2.61 8.03 -11.57
CA PHE A 22 3.30 7.76 -12.84
C PHE A 22 4.64 8.50 -12.90
N PRO A 23 5.64 7.98 -13.64
CA PRO A 23 6.84 8.75 -13.94
C PRO A 23 6.51 10.10 -14.58
N GLY A 24 7.24 11.17 -14.22
CA GLY A 24 6.92 12.54 -14.68
C GLY A 24 6.89 12.74 -16.20
N TRP A 25 7.57 11.87 -16.97
CA TRP A 25 7.66 11.95 -18.42
C TRP A 25 6.37 11.46 -19.08
N VAL A 26 5.59 10.63 -18.38
CA VAL A 26 4.24 10.23 -18.81
C VAL A 26 3.32 11.45 -18.87
N GLY A 27 3.42 12.35 -17.88
CA GLY A 27 2.66 13.60 -17.84
C GLY A 27 3.30 14.76 -18.61
N GLN A 28 4.44 14.55 -19.27
CA GLN A 28 5.21 15.60 -19.98
C GLN A 28 5.40 16.90 -19.18
N GLY A 29 5.76 16.77 -17.90
CA GLY A 29 5.98 17.91 -17.02
C GLY A 29 4.71 18.49 -16.39
N LYS A 30 3.55 17.88 -16.61
CA LYS A 30 2.32 18.18 -15.87
C LYS A 30 1.99 17.05 -14.90
N ASN A 31 1.31 17.40 -13.81
CA ASN A 31 0.76 16.43 -12.87
C ASN A 31 -0.56 15.82 -13.37
N TRP A 32 -0.56 15.30 -14.61
CA TRP A 32 -1.73 14.73 -15.26
C TRP A 32 -1.35 13.66 -16.30
N PRO A 33 -1.85 12.41 -16.19
CA PRO A 33 -1.43 11.32 -17.05
C PRO A 33 -2.26 11.15 -18.33
N TYR A 34 -3.29 11.97 -18.59
CA TYR A 34 -4.21 11.74 -19.72
C TYR A 34 -4.12 12.75 -20.87
N ASP A 35 -3.14 13.67 -20.85
CA ASP A 35 -2.90 14.57 -21.99
C ASP A 35 -2.47 13.79 -23.23
N LEU A 36 -1.70 12.70 -23.04
CA LEU A 36 -1.29 11.75 -24.06
C LEU A 36 -1.64 10.33 -23.63
N PRO A 37 -2.93 9.94 -23.72
CA PRO A 37 -3.43 8.71 -23.12
C PRO A 37 -2.82 7.46 -23.74
N ASP A 38 -2.30 7.54 -24.96
CA ASP A 38 -1.56 6.50 -25.69
C ASP A 38 -0.18 6.21 -25.08
N ILE A 39 0.52 7.22 -24.55
CA ILE A 39 1.78 7.03 -23.81
C ILE A 39 1.49 6.31 -22.49
N THR A 40 0.48 6.78 -21.75
CA THR A 40 0.04 6.18 -20.48
C THR A 40 -0.50 4.76 -20.68
N ALA A 41 -1.23 4.54 -21.79
CA ALA A 41 -1.65 3.22 -22.24
C ALA A 41 -0.43 2.30 -22.44
N SER A 42 0.50 2.73 -23.28
CA SER A 42 1.69 1.95 -23.59
C SER A 42 2.53 1.63 -22.35
N TYR A 43 2.67 2.58 -21.41
CA TYR A 43 3.41 2.40 -20.16
C TYR A 43 2.85 1.24 -19.32
N VAL A 44 1.56 1.26 -18.97
CA VAL A 44 0.97 0.20 -18.12
C VAL A 44 0.85 -1.13 -18.87
N VAL A 45 0.58 -1.14 -20.19
CA VAL A 45 0.58 -2.40 -20.96
C VAL A 45 1.98 -3.01 -20.99
N SER A 46 3.02 -2.19 -21.12
CA SER A 46 4.42 -2.65 -21.05
C SER A 46 4.74 -3.27 -19.69
N TRP A 47 4.19 -2.74 -18.60
CA TRP A 47 4.30 -3.36 -17.28
C TRP A 47 3.65 -4.76 -17.27
N ILE A 48 2.43 -4.91 -17.76
CA ILE A 48 1.73 -6.22 -17.82
C ILE A 48 2.51 -7.24 -18.66
N LEU A 49 2.99 -6.83 -19.84
CA LEU A 49 3.80 -7.69 -20.71
C LEU A 49 5.14 -8.07 -20.04
N GLY A 50 5.79 -7.12 -19.38
CA GLY A 50 7.01 -7.35 -18.63
C GLY A 50 6.82 -8.34 -17.49
N THR A 51 5.71 -8.24 -16.76
CA THR A 51 5.37 -9.16 -15.67
C THR A 51 5.25 -10.60 -16.16
N LYS A 52 4.65 -10.82 -17.33
CA LYS A 52 4.64 -12.15 -17.96
C LYS A 52 6.02 -12.57 -18.45
N GLN A 53 6.72 -11.69 -19.18
CA GLN A 53 7.99 -12.02 -19.81
C GLN A 53 9.10 -12.35 -18.80
N TYR A 54 9.22 -11.57 -17.73
CA TYR A 54 10.35 -11.67 -16.79
C TYR A 54 10.02 -12.48 -15.53
N HIS A 55 8.74 -12.66 -15.21
CA HIS A 55 8.31 -13.32 -13.98
C HIS A 55 7.31 -14.46 -14.18
N ASP A 56 6.88 -14.73 -15.41
CA ASP A 56 5.83 -15.71 -15.75
C ASP A 56 4.51 -15.49 -14.98
N LEU A 57 4.18 -14.22 -14.72
CA LEU A 57 2.98 -13.83 -13.99
C LEU A 57 1.92 -13.31 -14.95
N ASP A 58 0.74 -13.92 -14.91
CA ASP A 58 -0.43 -13.48 -15.65
C ASP A 58 -1.24 -12.48 -14.80
N ILE A 59 -1.51 -11.30 -15.37
CA ILE A 59 -2.33 -10.26 -14.72
C ILE A 59 -3.79 -10.46 -15.12
N ASP A 60 -4.69 -10.62 -14.15
CA ASP A 60 -6.12 -10.83 -14.41
C ASP A 60 -6.89 -9.51 -14.51
N TYR A 61 -6.52 -8.52 -13.71
CA TYR A 61 -7.18 -7.21 -13.65
C TYR A 61 -6.19 -6.05 -13.70
N VAL A 62 -6.58 -4.98 -14.39
CA VAL A 62 -5.87 -3.71 -14.40
C VAL A 62 -6.83 -2.57 -14.07
N GLY A 63 -6.44 -1.74 -13.11
CA GLY A 63 -7.13 -0.54 -12.67
C GLY A 63 -6.74 0.71 -13.47
N ILE A 64 -7.23 1.87 -13.02
CA ILE A 64 -7.11 3.14 -13.75
C ILE A 64 -6.05 4.06 -13.13
N TRP A 65 -6.40 4.74 -12.05
CA TRP A 65 -5.52 5.61 -11.27
C TRP A 65 -6.09 5.79 -9.87
N ASN A 66 -5.41 5.23 -8.87
CA ASN A 66 -5.92 5.08 -7.51
C ASN A 66 -6.45 6.38 -6.91
N GLU A 67 -7.72 6.41 -6.50
CA GLU A 67 -8.38 7.55 -5.84
C GLU A 67 -8.23 8.89 -6.59
N LYS A 68 -8.01 8.85 -7.90
CA LYS A 68 -7.97 10.03 -8.78
C LYS A 68 -9.10 10.00 -9.79
N ASN A 69 -9.24 11.11 -10.51
CA ASN A 69 -10.20 11.18 -11.61
C ASN A 69 -9.77 10.23 -12.73
N PHE A 70 -10.73 9.51 -13.30
CA PHE A 70 -10.53 8.74 -14.52
C PHE A 70 -10.80 9.61 -15.76
N ASP A 71 -10.31 9.15 -16.91
CA ASP A 71 -10.68 9.68 -18.23
C ASP A 71 -11.31 8.57 -19.07
N SER A 72 -12.55 8.76 -19.53
CA SER A 72 -13.28 7.72 -20.29
C SER A 72 -12.61 7.37 -21.62
N LYS A 73 -11.95 8.33 -22.28
CA LYS A 73 -11.23 8.06 -23.54
C LYS A 73 -10.01 7.18 -23.26
N TYR A 74 -9.31 7.42 -22.15
CA TYR A 74 -8.21 6.58 -21.71
C TYR A 74 -8.68 5.15 -21.40
N ILE A 75 -9.81 4.94 -20.73
CA ILE A 75 -10.32 3.57 -20.43
C ILE A 75 -10.61 2.81 -21.74
N LYS A 76 -11.26 3.46 -22.71
CA LYS A 76 -11.54 2.88 -24.03
C LYS A 76 -10.26 2.56 -24.79
N LEU A 77 -9.30 3.49 -24.80
CA LEU A 77 -8.00 3.30 -25.43
C LEU A 77 -7.19 2.19 -24.75
N ARG A 78 -7.27 2.08 -23.42
CA ARG A 78 -6.65 1.01 -22.62
C ARG A 78 -7.13 -0.36 -23.08
N ARG A 79 -8.45 -0.55 -23.24
CA ARG A 79 -9.03 -1.79 -23.76
C ARG A 79 -8.48 -2.13 -25.15
N HIS A 80 -8.53 -1.18 -26.08
CA HIS A 80 -7.99 -1.36 -27.43
C HIS A 80 -6.49 -1.71 -27.44
N THR A 81 -5.71 -1.08 -26.55
CA THR A 81 -4.26 -1.32 -26.44
C THR A 81 -3.96 -2.70 -25.87
N LEU A 82 -4.74 -3.18 -24.89
CA LEU A 82 -4.63 -4.54 -24.37
C LEU A 82 -4.95 -5.57 -25.45
N ASP A 83 -6.04 -5.38 -26.19
CA ASP A 83 -6.46 -6.32 -27.24
C ASP A 83 -5.42 -6.39 -28.36
N LYS A 84 -4.89 -5.24 -28.79
CA LYS A 84 -3.80 -5.19 -29.76
C LYS A 84 -2.52 -5.88 -29.26
N GLY A 85 -2.32 -5.93 -27.95
CA GLY A 85 -1.22 -6.64 -27.30
C GLY A 85 -1.46 -8.13 -27.06
N GLY A 86 -2.60 -8.70 -27.49
CA GLY A 86 -2.97 -10.10 -27.21
C GLY A 86 -3.33 -10.34 -25.73
N LEU A 87 -3.81 -9.30 -25.04
CA LEU A 87 -4.19 -9.31 -23.63
C LEU A 87 -5.72 -9.21 -23.46
N GLU A 88 -6.49 -9.84 -24.35
CA GLU A 88 -7.96 -9.82 -24.35
C GLU A 88 -8.55 -10.41 -23.05
N LYS A 89 -7.79 -11.28 -22.36
CA LYS A 89 -8.19 -11.88 -21.08
C LYS A 89 -8.05 -10.96 -19.88
N VAL A 90 -7.18 -9.95 -19.96
CA VAL A 90 -6.95 -8.99 -18.88
C VAL A 90 -8.18 -8.11 -18.76
N ARG A 91 -8.82 -8.07 -17.60
CA ARG A 91 -10.05 -7.32 -17.34
C ARG A 91 -9.76 -5.93 -16.81
N ILE A 92 -10.66 -4.99 -17.06
CA ILE A 92 -10.54 -3.63 -16.54
C ILE A 92 -11.46 -3.46 -15.33
N ILE A 93 -10.89 -2.97 -14.23
CA ILE A 93 -11.62 -2.49 -13.06
C ILE A 93 -11.54 -0.96 -13.00
N ALA A 94 -12.64 -0.30 -12.67
CA ALA A 94 -12.67 1.16 -12.54
C ALA A 94 -13.71 1.62 -11.51
N SER A 95 -13.55 2.80 -10.90
CA SER A 95 -12.39 3.70 -11.04
C SER A 95 -11.45 3.66 -9.85
N ASP A 96 -11.61 2.69 -8.94
CA ASP A 96 -10.81 2.60 -7.70
C ASP A 96 -10.89 3.92 -6.91
N ASN A 97 -12.14 4.38 -6.74
CA ASN A 97 -12.53 5.63 -6.10
C ASN A 97 -13.97 5.47 -5.55
N LEU A 98 -14.78 6.52 -5.49
CA LEU A 98 -16.20 6.43 -5.14
C LEU A 98 -17.05 5.78 -6.25
N TRP A 99 -18.27 5.35 -5.91
CA TRP A 99 -19.25 4.80 -6.87
C TRP A 99 -19.58 5.76 -8.03
N GLN A 100 -19.50 7.07 -7.78
CA GLN A 100 -19.70 8.11 -8.78
C GLN A 100 -18.39 8.84 -9.04
N PRO A 101 -18.12 9.29 -10.28
CA PRO A 101 -19.05 9.36 -11.42
C PRO A 101 -18.99 8.17 -12.40
N ILE A 102 -18.25 7.10 -12.09
CA ILE A 102 -18.04 5.97 -13.02
C ILE A 102 -19.34 5.23 -13.34
N THR A 103 -20.20 4.98 -12.34
CA THR A 103 -21.46 4.25 -12.55
C THR A 103 -22.42 5.00 -13.48
N TYR A 104 -22.53 6.33 -13.34
CA TYR A 104 -23.29 7.15 -14.30
C TYR A 104 -22.68 7.07 -15.71
N SER A 105 -21.36 7.22 -15.81
CA SER A 105 -20.66 7.21 -17.10
C SER A 105 -20.87 5.90 -17.86
N VAL A 106 -20.82 4.76 -17.17
CA VAL A 106 -21.07 3.42 -17.75
C VAL A 106 -22.52 3.27 -18.22
N LEU A 107 -23.50 3.89 -17.55
CA LEU A 107 -24.90 3.80 -17.96
C LEU A 107 -25.22 4.58 -19.24
N VAL A 108 -24.47 5.65 -19.52
CA VAL A 108 -24.74 6.56 -20.65
C VAL A 108 -23.81 6.35 -21.84
N ASP A 109 -22.70 5.64 -21.66
CA ASP A 109 -21.68 5.39 -22.68
C ASP A 109 -21.49 3.88 -22.89
N GLY A 110 -22.13 3.35 -23.94
CA GLY A 110 -22.11 1.91 -24.24
C GLY A 110 -20.71 1.36 -24.56
N GLU A 111 -19.86 2.15 -25.21
CA GLU A 111 -18.48 1.75 -25.51
C GLU A 111 -17.64 1.68 -24.22
N LEU A 112 -17.84 2.61 -23.28
CA LEU A 112 -17.22 2.52 -21.96
C LEU A 112 -17.73 1.30 -21.19
N ALA A 113 -19.03 1.01 -21.28
CA ALA A 113 -19.63 -0.15 -20.66
C ALA A 113 -19.06 -1.46 -21.21
N GLU A 114 -18.79 -1.56 -22.52
CA GLU A 114 -18.16 -2.75 -23.12
C GLU A 114 -16.70 -2.91 -22.70
N ALA A 115 -15.95 -1.80 -22.57
CA ALA A 115 -14.55 -1.83 -22.17
C ALA A 115 -14.33 -2.25 -20.70
N LEU A 116 -15.33 -2.04 -19.82
CA LEU A 116 -15.20 -2.23 -18.38
C LEU A 116 -15.82 -3.53 -17.88
N ASP A 117 -15.10 -4.30 -17.05
CA ASP A 117 -15.58 -5.57 -16.50
C ASP A 117 -16.13 -5.45 -15.08
N VAL A 118 -15.49 -4.62 -14.25
CA VAL A 118 -15.77 -4.50 -12.81
C VAL A 118 -15.84 -3.03 -12.41
N ILE A 119 -16.80 -2.70 -11.54
CA ILE A 119 -16.84 -1.41 -10.85
C ILE A 119 -16.25 -1.59 -9.45
N GLY A 120 -15.05 -1.05 -9.24
CA GLY A 120 -14.33 -1.04 -7.98
C GLY A 120 -14.54 0.26 -7.23
N ALA A 121 -15.03 0.18 -5.99
CA ALA A 121 -15.20 1.31 -5.10
C ALA A 121 -14.39 1.16 -3.81
N HIS A 122 -13.93 2.28 -3.26
CA HIS A 122 -13.12 2.33 -2.04
C HIS A 122 -13.97 2.69 -0.83
N TYR A 123 -13.73 2.01 0.30
CA TYR A 123 -14.39 2.24 1.59
C TYR A 123 -15.92 2.48 1.49
N PRO A 124 -16.68 1.57 0.85
CA PRO A 124 -18.09 1.81 0.48
C PRO A 124 -19.07 1.78 1.67
N GLY A 125 -18.59 1.48 2.89
CA GLY A 125 -19.44 1.34 4.06
C GLY A 125 -20.50 0.27 3.89
N THR A 126 -20.16 -0.85 3.25
CA THR A 126 -21.05 -1.96 2.90
C THR A 126 -22.11 -1.69 1.84
N THR A 127 -22.30 -0.44 1.41
CA THR A 127 -23.42 -0.08 0.52
C THR A 127 -22.98 0.20 -0.92
N SER A 128 -23.89 -0.03 -1.86
CA SER A 128 -23.75 0.37 -3.27
C SER A 128 -24.90 1.29 -3.69
N VAL A 129 -24.64 2.16 -4.65
CA VAL A 129 -25.66 3.07 -5.21
C VAL A 129 -26.56 2.35 -6.23
N MET A 130 -27.76 2.87 -6.47
CA MET A 130 -28.72 2.27 -7.40
C MET A 130 -28.16 2.19 -8.83
N GLU A 131 -27.41 3.19 -9.26
CA GLU A 131 -26.78 3.26 -10.58
C GLU A 131 -25.79 2.10 -10.77
N ALA A 132 -25.00 1.77 -9.75
CA ALA A 132 -24.08 0.62 -9.77
C ALA A 132 -24.83 -0.68 -10.05
N ARG A 133 -25.97 -0.89 -9.37
CA ARG A 133 -26.80 -2.09 -9.57
C ARG A 133 -27.44 -2.15 -10.96
N LYS A 134 -27.83 -1.00 -11.52
CA LYS A 134 -28.37 -0.90 -12.88
C LYS A 134 -27.34 -1.24 -13.96
N THR A 135 -26.04 -1.05 -13.70
CA THR A 135 -25.00 -1.40 -14.68
C THR A 135 -24.89 -2.91 -14.94
N GLN A 136 -25.39 -3.74 -14.01
CA GLN A 136 -25.21 -5.21 -14.01
C GLN A 136 -23.74 -5.67 -14.06
N LYS A 137 -22.78 -4.78 -13.81
CA LYS A 137 -21.36 -5.11 -13.67
C LYS A 137 -21.12 -5.78 -12.32
N LYS A 138 -20.00 -6.50 -12.22
CA LYS A 138 -19.51 -6.94 -10.91
C LYS A 138 -19.15 -5.71 -10.09
N LEU A 139 -19.60 -5.67 -8.84
CA LEU A 139 -19.28 -4.61 -7.89
C LEU A 139 -18.28 -5.16 -6.88
N TRP A 140 -17.17 -4.48 -6.68
CA TRP A 140 -16.16 -4.86 -5.68
C TRP A 140 -15.91 -3.69 -4.73
N SER A 141 -15.69 -4.01 -3.45
CA SER A 141 -14.94 -3.13 -2.57
C SER A 141 -13.46 -3.36 -2.89
N SER A 142 -12.91 -2.58 -3.82
CA SER A 142 -11.56 -2.81 -4.37
C SER A 142 -10.46 -2.29 -3.44
N GLU A 143 -10.83 -1.52 -2.41
CA GLU A 143 -10.00 -1.15 -1.29
C GLU A 143 -10.89 -0.94 -0.05
N ASP A 144 -10.59 -1.62 1.04
CA ASP A 144 -11.33 -1.58 2.30
C ASP A 144 -10.38 -1.89 3.48
N TYR A 145 -10.92 -2.04 4.69
CA TYR A 145 -10.16 -2.29 5.93
C TYR A 145 -9.38 -1.07 6.43
N SER A 146 -8.09 -0.94 6.09
CA SER A 146 -7.20 0.15 6.54
C SER A 146 -7.30 0.47 8.03
N THR A 147 -7.49 -0.53 8.87
CA THR A 147 -7.74 -0.36 10.29
C THR A 147 -6.66 -1.11 11.08
N PHE A 148 -6.29 -0.57 12.23
CA PHE A 148 -5.27 -1.14 13.09
C PHE A 148 -5.59 -2.60 13.40
N ASN A 149 -4.60 -3.49 13.29
CA ASN A 149 -4.82 -4.93 13.25
C ASN A 149 -5.02 -5.62 14.61
N ASP A 150 -5.67 -4.95 15.53
CA ASP A 150 -6.09 -5.53 16.81
C ASP A 150 -7.42 -6.32 16.68
N GLU A 151 -8.08 -6.61 17.81
CA GLU A 151 -9.38 -7.29 17.80
C GLU A 151 -10.50 -6.42 17.20
N VAL A 152 -10.42 -5.09 17.32
CA VAL A 152 -11.40 -4.17 16.73
C VAL A 152 -11.25 -4.16 15.21
N GLY A 153 -10.01 -4.11 14.70
CA GLY A 153 -9.72 -4.28 13.27
C GLY A 153 -10.19 -5.65 12.75
N GLY A 154 -9.93 -6.72 13.50
CA GLY A 154 -10.44 -8.06 13.18
C GLY A 154 -11.96 -8.13 13.07
N GLY A 155 -12.68 -7.45 13.97
CA GLY A 155 -14.14 -7.36 13.93
C GLY A 155 -14.66 -6.47 12.81
N CYS A 156 -14.00 -5.34 12.52
CA CYS A 156 -14.28 -4.52 11.34
C CYS A 156 -14.22 -5.39 10.08
N TRP A 157 -13.11 -6.11 9.89
CA TRP A 157 -12.90 -6.99 8.74
C TRP A 157 -13.97 -8.09 8.66
N ALA A 158 -14.37 -8.67 9.79
CA ALA A 158 -15.39 -9.70 9.85
C ALA A 158 -16.76 -9.19 9.39
N CYS A 159 -17.16 -8.00 9.86
CA CYS A 159 -18.40 -7.36 9.42
C CYS A 159 -18.42 -7.11 7.92
N ILE A 160 -17.40 -6.43 7.39
CA ILE A 160 -17.44 -5.97 6.00
C ILE A 160 -17.29 -7.12 5.00
N LEU A 161 -16.60 -8.22 5.35
CA LEU A 161 -16.54 -9.42 4.50
C LEU A 161 -17.93 -10.02 4.21
N ASN A 162 -18.83 -10.03 5.19
CA ASN A 162 -20.21 -10.46 5.00
C ASN A 162 -21.07 -9.34 4.41
N GLN A 163 -21.07 -8.19 5.07
CA GLN A 163 -22.05 -7.14 4.83
C GLN A 163 -21.84 -6.40 3.50
N ASN A 164 -20.62 -6.38 2.94
CA ASN A 164 -20.40 -5.84 1.60
C ASN A 164 -21.26 -6.56 0.54
N TYR A 165 -21.44 -7.88 0.66
CA TYR A 165 -22.35 -8.61 -0.22
C TYR A 165 -23.82 -8.39 0.17
N VAL A 166 -24.15 -8.55 1.48
CA VAL A 166 -25.54 -8.46 1.97
C VAL A 166 -26.18 -7.11 1.65
N ASN A 167 -25.47 -6.01 1.87
CA ASN A 167 -26.00 -4.65 1.73
C ASN A 167 -25.73 -4.06 0.33
N GLY A 168 -24.57 -4.39 -0.24
CA GLY A 168 -24.01 -3.72 -1.43
C GLY A 168 -23.94 -4.57 -2.68
N LEU A 169 -24.24 -5.88 -2.61
CA LEU A 169 -24.03 -6.85 -3.70
C LEU A 169 -22.56 -6.91 -4.18
N MET A 170 -21.62 -6.54 -3.31
CA MET A 170 -20.20 -6.59 -3.64
C MET A 170 -19.68 -8.01 -3.53
N THR A 171 -19.06 -8.51 -4.60
CA THR A 171 -18.65 -9.93 -4.73
C THR A 171 -17.18 -10.18 -4.37
N ALA A 172 -16.41 -9.10 -4.15
CA ALA A 172 -15.07 -9.13 -3.59
C ALA A 172 -14.86 -7.92 -2.68
N THR A 173 -14.01 -8.12 -1.67
CA THR A 173 -13.52 -7.09 -0.76
C THR A 173 -12.01 -7.28 -0.66
N ILE A 174 -11.23 -6.22 -0.88
CA ILE A 174 -9.76 -6.27 -0.88
C ILE A 174 -9.26 -5.38 0.24
N SER A 175 -8.43 -5.95 1.12
CA SER A 175 -7.86 -5.23 2.27
C SER A 175 -6.68 -4.36 1.83
N TRP A 176 -6.73 -3.06 2.12
CA TRP A 176 -5.53 -2.26 2.26
C TRP A 176 -5.09 -2.31 3.74
N ASN A 177 -3.95 -2.87 4.11
CA ASN A 177 -2.96 -3.56 3.26
C ASN A 177 -2.76 -5.03 3.65
N LEU A 178 -1.91 -5.74 2.90
CA LEU A 178 -1.68 -7.17 3.07
C LEU A 178 -0.96 -7.48 4.40
N VAL A 179 0.15 -6.79 4.65
CA VAL A 179 1.02 -6.97 5.81
C VAL A 179 1.68 -5.63 6.14
N ALA A 180 1.68 -5.28 7.42
CA ALA A 180 2.40 -4.11 7.92
C ALA A 180 3.88 -4.44 8.04
N SER A 181 4.62 -4.16 6.97
CA SER A 181 6.09 -4.30 6.87
C SER A 181 6.77 -2.97 6.56
N TYR A 182 6.28 -1.92 7.22
CA TYR A 182 6.76 -0.55 7.19
C TYR A 182 6.77 -0.02 8.63
N TYR A 183 7.55 1.03 8.92
CA TYR A 183 7.64 1.57 10.28
C TYR A 183 6.26 1.96 10.85
N GLU A 184 5.96 1.53 12.08
CA GLU A 184 4.69 1.84 12.76
C GLU A 184 4.40 3.35 12.84
N ASP A 185 5.42 4.20 13.02
CA ASP A 185 5.24 5.66 13.10
C ASP A 185 4.99 6.34 11.74
N LEU A 186 5.02 5.59 10.62
CA LEU A 186 4.51 6.09 9.34
C LEU A 186 2.97 6.13 9.36
N PRO A 187 2.33 6.94 8.48
CA PRO A 187 0.88 6.97 8.40
C PRO A 187 0.29 5.56 8.23
N PHE A 188 -0.76 5.26 9.01
CA PHE A 188 -1.45 3.96 9.02
C PHE A 188 -0.56 2.78 9.48
N GLY A 189 0.30 3.03 10.47
CA GLY A 189 1.06 2.00 11.18
C GLY A 189 0.19 0.82 11.59
N ARG A 190 0.64 -0.40 11.26
CA ARG A 190 -0.04 -1.67 11.59
C ARG A 190 -1.47 -1.84 11.04
N ASP A 191 -1.81 -1.15 9.94
CA ASP A 191 -3.10 -1.33 9.25
C ASP A 191 -3.08 -2.48 8.20
N GLY A 192 -2.22 -3.48 8.40
CA GLY A 192 -2.15 -4.69 7.56
C GLY A 192 -2.83 -5.90 8.22
N LEU A 193 -3.15 -6.96 7.47
CA LEU A 193 -3.81 -8.14 8.06
C LEU A 193 -2.96 -8.85 9.15
N MET A 194 -1.64 -8.66 9.11
CA MET A 194 -0.66 -9.05 10.13
C MET A 194 0.50 -8.04 10.17
N SER A 195 1.38 -8.13 11.18
CA SER A 195 2.55 -7.25 11.31
C SER A 195 3.86 -8.01 11.15
N ALA A 196 4.81 -7.44 10.42
CA ALA A 196 6.16 -7.97 10.20
C ALA A 196 7.13 -6.81 9.89
N GLU A 197 7.31 -5.90 10.85
CA GLU A 197 8.05 -4.64 10.71
C GLU A 197 9.47 -4.65 11.30
N GLU A 198 9.91 -5.78 11.86
CA GLU A 198 11.24 -5.94 12.46
C GLU A 198 12.10 -7.01 11.74
N PRO A 199 12.55 -6.76 10.50
CA PRO A 199 13.38 -7.72 9.78
C PRO A 199 14.71 -8.02 10.50
N TRP A 200 15.22 -7.09 11.31
CA TRP A 200 16.47 -7.26 12.08
C TRP A 200 16.34 -8.22 13.28
N THR A 201 15.13 -8.45 13.80
CA THR A 201 14.88 -9.46 14.85
C THR A 201 14.18 -10.70 14.30
N VAL A 202 13.64 -10.63 13.07
CA VAL A 202 12.79 -11.67 12.46
C VAL A 202 11.44 -11.82 13.21
N ASN A 203 11.07 -10.83 14.02
CA ASN A 203 9.79 -10.82 14.71
C ASN A 203 8.63 -10.52 13.74
N TYR A 204 7.53 -11.25 13.91
CA TYR A 204 6.27 -11.02 13.23
C TYR A 204 5.11 -11.44 14.12
N VAL A 205 3.96 -10.79 13.95
CA VAL A 205 2.77 -11.02 14.74
C VAL A 205 1.62 -11.40 13.83
N VAL A 206 1.11 -12.63 13.98
CA VAL A 206 -0.11 -13.10 13.31
C VAL A 206 -1.30 -12.60 14.10
N GLU A 207 -1.97 -11.58 13.58
CA GLU A 207 -3.08 -10.92 14.25
C GLU A 207 -4.46 -11.48 13.88
N SER A 208 -5.50 -10.99 14.56
CA SER A 208 -6.88 -11.43 14.39
C SER A 208 -7.41 -11.37 12.93
N PRO A 209 -7.06 -10.38 12.07
CA PRO A 209 -7.60 -10.30 10.71
C PRO A 209 -7.18 -11.46 9.81
N ILE A 210 -6.04 -12.13 10.07
CA ILE A 210 -5.65 -13.35 9.35
C ILE A 210 -6.68 -14.46 9.56
N TRP A 211 -7.13 -14.66 10.80
CA TRP A 211 -8.08 -15.71 11.13
C TRP A 211 -9.50 -15.34 10.66
N THR A 212 -9.87 -14.06 10.74
CA THR A 212 -11.09 -13.53 10.13
C THR A 212 -11.11 -13.80 8.63
N THR A 213 -10.00 -13.57 7.93
CA THR A 213 -9.89 -13.87 6.50
C THR A 213 -10.08 -15.37 6.23
N ALA A 214 -9.46 -16.23 7.05
CA ALA A 214 -9.53 -17.68 6.91
C ALA A 214 -10.95 -18.25 6.99
N HIS A 215 -11.84 -17.65 7.80
CA HIS A 215 -13.26 -18.04 7.89
C HIS A 215 -14.02 -17.95 6.56
N THR A 216 -13.54 -17.14 5.62
CA THR A 216 -14.09 -17.07 4.27
C THR A 216 -13.21 -17.83 3.29
N THR A 217 -11.90 -17.55 3.27
CA THR A 217 -11.01 -17.99 2.18
C THR A 217 -10.65 -19.48 2.20
N GLN A 218 -10.69 -20.15 3.36
CA GLN A 218 -10.45 -21.60 3.41
C GLN A 218 -11.64 -22.41 2.88
N PHE A 219 -12.84 -21.82 2.91
CA PHE A 219 -14.10 -22.52 2.63
C PHE A 219 -14.80 -22.04 1.36
N ARG A 220 -14.22 -21.09 0.63
CA ARG A 220 -14.73 -20.68 -0.69
C ARG A 220 -13.59 -20.52 -1.68
N GLN A 221 -13.93 -20.51 -2.97
CA GLN A 221 -12.98 -20.15 -4.04
C GLN A 221 -13.64 -19.21 -5.06
N PRO A 222 -12.85 -18.39 -5.79
CA PRO A 222 -13.35 -17.69 -6.97
C PRO A 222 -14.10 -18.65 -7.91
N GLY A 223 -15.29 -18.24 -8.34
CA GLY A 223 -16.23 -19.07 -9.13
C GLY A 223 -17.41 -19.62 -8.33
N TRP A 224 -17.34 -19.62 -7.00
CA TRP A 224 -18.50 -19.91 -6.15
C TRP A 224 -19.56 -18.81 -6.26
N THR A 225 -20.81 -19.18 -6.03
CA THR A 225 -21.96 -18.29 -6.09
C THR A 225 -22.58 -18.13 -4.71
N TYR A 226 -22.92 -16.90 -4.34
CA TYR A 226 -23.79 -16.65 -3.20
C TYR A 226 -25.21 -17.16 -3.49
N LEU A 227 -25.86 -17.72 -2.47
CA LEU A 227 -27.29 -18.00 -2.54
C LEU A 227 -28.11 -16.71 -2.39
N GLN A 228 -29.37 -16.77 -2.78
CA GLN A 228 -30.32 -15.68 -2.53
C GLN A 228 -30.64 -15.53 -1.03
N THR A 229 -30.49 -16.60 -0.25
CA THR A 229 -30.72 -16.63 1.19
C THR A 229 -29.48 -16.17 1.97
N VAL A 230 -29.25 -14.85 1.95
CA VAL A 230 -28.28 -14.14 2.78
C VAL A 230 -29.00 -13.00 3.50
N GLY A 231 -28.46 -12.49 4.61
CA GLY A 231 -29.12 -11.39 5.29
C GLY A 231 -28.58 -11.04 6.65
N HIS A 232 -29.29 -10.12 7.30
CA HIS A 232 -29.09 -9.75 8.70
C HIS A 232 -29.81 -10.72 9.64
N LEU A 233 -29.24 -10.91 10.83
CA LEU A 233 -29.84 -11.65 11.92
C LEU A 233 -30.83 -10.74 12.69
N ALA A 234 -31.81 -11.36 13.36
CA ALA A 234 -32.89 -10.62 14.01
C ALA A 234 -32.40 -9.67 15.12
N ASN A 235 -31.39 -10.08 15.89
CA ASN A 235 -30.85 -9.30 17.00
C ASN A 235 -29.41 -8.83 16.74
N GLY A 236 -29.09 -8.52 15.48
CA GLY A 236 -27.78 -7.98 15.08
C GLY A 236 -26.79 -9.06 14.62
N GLY A 237 -25.89 -8.68 13.71
CA GLY A 237 -25.02 -9.59 12.95
C GLY A 237 -25.61 -9.97 11.60
N SER A 238 -24.84 -10.71 10.80
CA SER A 238 -25.20 -11.10 9.44
C SER A 238 -24.72 -12.50 9.09
N TYR A 239 -25.32 -13.08 8.05
CA TYR A 239 -24.88 -14.35 7.49
C TYR A 239 -24.87 -14.32 5.96
N VAL A 240 -23.89 -15.00 5.39
CA VAL A 240 -23.83 -15.28 3.96
C VAL A 240 -23.71 -16.77 3.72
N THR A 241 -24.26 -17.21 2.60
CA THR A 241 -24.24 -18.61 2.18
C THR A 241 -23.73 -18.71 0.76
N LEU A 242 -22.75 -19.57 0.52
CA LEU A 242 -22.12 -19.79 -0.78
C LEU A 242 -22.14 -21.27 -1.15
N THR A 243 -22.15 -21.54 -2.45
CA THR A 243 -22.02 -22.89 -3.01
C THR A 243 -21.11 -22.89 -4.24
N ASP A 244 -20.47 -24.02 -4.50
CA ASP A 244 -19.71 -24.29 -5.72
C ASP A 244 -20.60 -24.68 -6.91
N SER A 245 -21.92 -24.53 -6.78
CA SER A 245 -22.94 -25.02 -7.72
C SER A 245 -22.94 -26.56 -7.87
N LYS A 246 -22.37 -27.27 -6.90
CA LYS A 246 -22.41 -28.73 -6.78
C LYS A 246 -23.00 -29.10 -5.41
N GLU A 247 -22.23 -29.82 -4.59
CA GLU A 247 -22.67 -30.37 -3.31
C GLU A 247 -22.14 -29.58 -2.11
N ASN A 248 -21.18 -28.66 -2.32
CA ASN A 248 -20.57 -27.95 -1.22
C ASN A 248 -21.37 -26.71 -0.85
N LEU A 249 -21.52 -26.50 0.45
CA LEU A 249 -22.21 -25.37 1.06
C LEU A 249 -21.35 -24.77 2.15
N THR A 250 -21.20 -23.46 2.14
CA THR A 250 -20.48 -22.71 3.17
C THR A 250 -21.38 -21.61 3.70
N VAL A 251 -21.58 -21.60 5.02
CA VAL A 251 -22.30 -20.55 5.73
C VAL A 251 -21.30 -19.81 6.61
N VAL A 252 -21.18 -18.50 6.43
CA VAL A 252 -20.33 -17.64 7.26
C VAL A 252 -21.23 -16.69 8.03
N ILE A 253 -21.12 -16.71 9.36
CA ILE A 253 -21.97 -15.94 10.28
C ILE A 253 -21.07 -15.03 11.10
N GLU A 254 -21.46 -13.78 11.26
CA GLU A 254 -20.80 -12.82 12.14
C GLU A 254 -21.82 -12.12 13.04
N THR A 255 -21.42 -11.83 14.27
CA THR A 255 -22.23 -11.11 15.28
C THR A 255 -21.38 -10.06 15.99
N MET A 256 -20.56 -9.32 15.24
CA MET A 256 -19.65 -8.35 15.87
C MET A 256 -20.46 -7.21 16.50
N THR A 257 -20.09 -6.82 17.71
CA THR A 257 -20.67 -5.64 18.37
C THR A 257 -20.10 -4.36 17.76
N HIS A 258 -20.88 -3.27 17.79
CA HIS A 258 -20.44 -1.95 17.34
C HIS A 258 -19.04 -1.58 17.86
N ASP A 259 -18.83 -1.60 19.17
CA ASP A 259 -17.58 -1.13 19.80
C ASP A 259 -16.34 -2.00 19.49
N HIS A 260 -16.54 -3.20 18.93
CA HIS A 260 -15.47 -4.12 18.54
C HIS A 260 -15.41 -4.35 17.03
N SER A 261 -16.00 -3.46 16.23
CA SER A 261 -15.99 -3.58 14.75
C SER A 261 -15.89 -2.24 14.02
N VAL A 262 -15.46 -1.19 14.72
CA VAL A 262 -15.31 0.14 14.11
C VAL A 262 -14.13 0.12 13.14
N CYS A 263 -14.42 0.30 11.85
CA CYS A 263 -13.42 0.57 10.83
C CYS A 263 -13.00 2.04 10.87
N VAL A 264 -11.80 2.36 10.34
CA VAL A 264 -11.38 3.76 10.17
C VAL A 264 -12.31 4.56 9.24
N ARG A 265 -12.90 3.88 8.25
CA ARG A 265 -13.75 4.48 7.21
C ARG A 265 -14.86 3.53 6.77
N PRO A 266 -16.06 4.04 6.49
CA PRO A 266 -16.61 5.31 7.00
C PRO A 266 -16.93 5.22 8.51
N PRO A 267 -17.33 6.33 9.16
CA PRO A 267 -17.87 6.27 10.51
C PRO A 267 -19.04 5.29 10.62
N LEU A 268 -18.98 4.40 11.60
CA LEU A 268 -20.00 3.38 11.85
C LEU A 268 -21.11 3.97 12.74
N LEU A 269 -22.36 3.87 12.29
CA LEU A 269 -23.50 4.29 13.11
C LEU A 269 -23.74 3.28 14.24
N PRO A 270 -24.18 3.72 15.43
CA PRO A 270 -24.48 2.81 16.55
C PRO A 270 -25.52 1.74 16.19
N PHE A 271 -25.25 0.50 16.58
CA PHE A 271 -26.19 -0.61 16.51
C PHE A 271 -26.01 -1.56 17.70
N ASN A 272 -27.04 -2.34 18.02
CA ASN A 272 -27.02 -3.29 19.11
C ASN A 272 -26.97 -4.72 18.59
N VAL A 273 -26.20 -5.55 19.29
CA VAL A 273 -26.20 -7.01 19.11
C VAL A 273 -26.55 -7.64 20.45
N THR A 274 -27.54 -8.53 20.48
CA THR A 274 -27.93 -9.24 21.70
C THR A 274 -27.95 -10.76 21.49
N PRO A 275 -27.82 -11.55 22.57
CA PRO A 275 -27.91 -13.01 22.48
C PRO A 275 -29.19 -13.45 21.76
N GLN A 276 -29.05 -14.39 20.83
CA GLN A 276 -30.15 -14.88 20.01
C GLN A 276 -29.93 -16.33 19.59
N ASN A 277 -31.03 -17.05 19.36
CA ASN A 277 -31.00 -18.37 18.75
C ASN A 277 -31.33 -18.22 17.27
N VAL A 278 -30.46 -18.75 16.40
CA VAL A 278 -30.65 -18.75 14.95
C VAL A 278 -30.85 -20.18 14.49
N THR A 279 -31.92 -20.44 13.74
CA THR A 279 -32.21 -21.75 13.17
C THR A 279 -32.12 -21.68 11.66
N PHE A 280 -31.19 -22.42 11.08
CA PHE A 280 -31.04 -22.58 9.63
C PHE A 280 -31.73 -23.87 9.19
N GLN A 281 -32.63 -23.76 8.20
CA GLN A 281 -33.26 -24.92 7.57
C GLN A 281 -32.75 -25.06 6.15
N LEU A 282 -32.06 -26.17 5.86
CA LEU A 282 -31.55 -26.47 4.53
C LEU A 282 -32.69 -27.03 3.67
N ASN A 283 -32.94 -26.39 2.54
CA ASN A 283 -33.98 -26.78 1.58
C ASN A 283 -33.37 -27.12 0.21
N GLY A 284 -34.18 -27.69 -0.68
CA GLY A 284 -33.78 -28.00 -2.06
C GLY A 284 -32.69 -29.07 -2.12
N SER A 285 -31.66 -28.85 -2.93
CA SER A 285 -30.54 -29.78 -3.12
C SER A 285 -29.67 -29.96 -1.87
N PHE A 286 -29.82 -29.11 -0.84
CA PHE A 286 -29.00 -29.16 0.37
C PHE A 286 -29.63 -29.97 1.51
N VAL A 287 -30.86 -30.50 1.35
CA VAL A 287 -31.53 -31.34 2.36
C VAL A 287 -30.74 -32.63 2.66
N SER A 288 -29.96 -33.12 1.70
CA SER A 288 -29.13 -34.32 1.84
C SER A 288 -27.85 -34.11 2.67
N ILE A 289 -27.52 -32.86 3.04
CA ILE A 289 -26.35 -32.59 3.90
C ILE A 289 -26.66 -33.04 5.32
N VAL A 290 -25.98 -34.09 5.78
CA VAL A 290 -26.14 -34.68 7.11
C VAL A 290 -25.01 -34.32 8.09
N THR A 291 -23.95 -33.67 7.61
CA THR A 291 -22.77 -33.32 8.42
C THR A 291 -22.25 -31.96 8.03
N VAL A 292 -21.93 -31.14 9.04
CA VAL A 292 -21.38 -29.79 8.88
C VAL A 292 -20.12 -29.68 9.75
N ILE A 293 -19.06 -29.10 9.21
CA ILE A 293 -17.86 -28.75 9.97
C ILE A 293 -18.05 -27.32 10.48
N ALA A 294 -18.00 -27.13 11.80
CA ALA A 294 -18.12 -25.82 12.42
C ALA A 294 -16.74 -25.30 12.81
N CYS A 295 -16.39 -24.10 12.34
CA CYS A 295 -15.21 -23.36 12.78
C CYS A 295 -15.67 -22.14 13.59
N LEU A 296 -15.08 -21.94 14.76
CA LEU A 296 -15.41 -20.82 15.65
C LEU A 296 -14.14 -20.02 15.96
N LEU A 297 -14.25 -18.69 15.92
CA LEU A 297 -13.23 -17.77 16.40
C LEU A 297 -13.82 -17.00 17.59
N MET A 298 -13.21 -17.19 18.75
CA MET A 298 -13.60 -16.56 20.02
C MET A 298 -12.36 -15.95 20.70
N ILE A 299 -11.47 -15.29 19.93
CA ILE A 299 -10.18 -14.66 20.31
C ILE A 299 -8.95 -15.38 19.69
N LYS A 300 -8.25 -14.67 18.79
CA LYS A 300 -6.93 -14.94 18.16
C LYS A 300 -6.60 -16.32 17.56
N ARG A 301 -7.44 -17.35 17.67
CA ARG A 301 -7.17 -18.67 17.07
C ARG A 301 -8.41 -19.29 16.45
N LEU A 302 -8.31 -19.59 15.16
CA LEU A 302 -9.18 -20.55 14.51
C LEU A 302 -8.83 -21.96 15.04
N LEU A 303 -9.75 -22.63 15.73
CA LEU A 303 -9.58 -24.03 16.10
C LEU A 303 -9.86 -24.93 14.89
N CYS A 304 -8.83 -25.07 14.03
CA CYS A 304 -8.71 -26.09 12.97
C CYS A 304 -7.25 -26.57 12.86
N LEU A 305 -7.03 -27.87 12.61
CA LEU A 305 -5.71 -28.53 12.70
C LEU A 305 -4.69 -28.08 11.62
N SER A 306 -3.52 -27.56 12.07
CA SER A 306 -2.21 -27.40 11.37
C SER A 306 -2.13 -26.32 10.26
N LYS A 307 -1.03 -25.60 9.93
CA LYS A 307 0.44 -25.64 10.16
C LYS A 307 1.02 -24.21 9.94
N ARG A 308 2.28 -23.95 10.34
CA ARG A 308 2.98 -22.65 10.23
C ARG A 308 3.54 -22.38 8.82
N VAL A 309 3.58 -21.10 8.43
CA VAL A 309 4.23 -20.56 7.21
C VAL A 309 5.16 -19.41 7.62
N SER A 310 6.24 -19.18 6.87
CA SER A 310 7.19 -18.07 7.03
C SER A 310 7.25 -17.25 5.75
N PHE A 311 7.30 -15.92 5.86
CA PHE A 311 7.38 -14.99 4.73
C PHE A 311 8.67 -14.17 4.81
N ILE A 312 9.20 -13.79 3.65
CA ILE A 312 10.28 -12.80 3.50
C ILE A 312 9.68 -11.68 2.65
N GLY A 313 9.56 -10.48 3.21
CA GLY A 313 9.12 -9.28 2.51
C GLY A 313 10.33 -8.48 2.04
N LEU A 314 10.36 -8.11 0.76
CA LEU A 314 11.18 -7.03 0.22
C LEU A 314 10.22 -5.87 -0.04
N ASP A 315 10.33 -4.80 0.74
CA ASP A 315 9.62 -3.56 0.44
C ASP A 315 10.42 -2.79 -0.63
N GLN A 316 9.82 -2.63 -1.81
CA GLN A 316 10.24 -1.66 -2.81
C GLN A 316 9.18 -0.57 -2.86
N GLY A 317 9.14 0.27 -1.82
CA GLY A 317 8.65 1.62 -1.98
C GLY A 317 9.43 2.28 -3.13
N ILE A 318 8.77 3.16 -3.89
CA ILE A 318 9.41 4.04 -4.88
C ILE A 318 10.28 5.05 -4.11
N THR A 319 11.29 4.56 -3.40
CA THR A 319 12.46 5.35 -3.12
C THR A 319 13.17 5.37 -4.45
N GLY A 320 13.47 6.55 -4.98
CA GLY A 320 14.33 6.66 -6.14
C GLY A 320 15.75 6.15 -5.89
N MET A 321 16.01 5.37 -4.84
CA MET A 321 17.29 4.89 -4.41
C MET A 321 17.51 3.46 -4.93
N ALA A 322 18.60 3.23 -5.65
CA ALA A 322 18.97 1.94 -6.20
C ALA A 322 20.44 1.63 -5.93
N VAL A 323 20.79 0.36 -5.83
CA VAL A 323 22.20 -0.06 -5.75
C VAL A 323 22.84 0.11 -7.12
N GLU A 324 23.95 0.83 -7.19
CA GLU A 324 24.77 0.99 -8.41
C GLU A 324 26.14 0.32 -8.20
N GLU A 325 26.52 -0.53 -9.16
CA GLU A 325 27.87 -1.07 -9.31
C GLU A 325 28.62 -0.30 -10.41
N LYS A 326 29.77 0.29 -10.07
CA LYS A 326 30.68 0.88 -11.07
C LYS A 326 31.66 -0.17 -11.58
N GLY A 327 31.87 -0.19 -12.90
CA GLY A 327 32.78 -1.12 -13.57
C GLY A 327 34.28 -0.89 -13.32
N ASP A 328 34.65 0.17 -12.60
CA ASP A 328 36.05 0.51 -12.30
C ASP A 328 36.41 0.18 -10.84
N PRO A 329 37.60 -0.40 -10.56
CA PRO A 329 38.04 -0.76 -9.22
C PRO A 329 38.46 0.50 -8.43
N GLY A 330 37.49 1.18 -7.83
CA GLY A 330 37.67 2.33 -6.94
C GLY A 330 37.32 2.02 -5.48
N ARG A 331 37.36 3.03 -4.60
CA ARG A 331 36.90 2.91 -3.20
C ARG A 331 35.37 2.77 -3.09
N HIS A 332 34.64 3.33 -4.06
CA HIS A 332 33.18 3.40 -4.11
C HIS A 332 32.65 2.55 -5.28
N VAL A 333 32.91 1.23 -5.25
CA VAL A 333 32.48 0.30 -6.31
C VAL A 333 30.97 0.06 -6.24
N PHE A 334 30.45 -0.12 -5.02
CA PHE A 334 29.03 -0.33 -4.76
C PHE A 334 28.52 0.86 -3.97
N THR A 335 27.51 1.54 -4.49
CA THR A 335 26.92 2.71 -3.84
C THR A 335 25.41 2.64 -3.89
N LEU A 336 24.75 3.41 -3.02
CA LEU A 336 23.32 3.68 -3.13
C LEU A 336 23.12 4.98 -3.91
N ARG A 337 22.28 4.96 -4.95
CA ARG A 337 22.10 6.09 -5.86
C ARG A 337 20.65 6.53 -5.96
N GLN A 338 20.43 7.83 -5.82
CA GLN A 338 19.20 8.47 -6.28
C GLN A 338 19.19 8.47 -7.83
N VAL A 339 18.15 7.91 -8.45
CA VAL A 339 17.98 7.78 -9.91
C VAL A 339 16.83 8.59 -10.52
N VAL A 340 16.00 9.26 -9.72
CA VAL A 340 14.82 9.98 -10.21
C VAL A 340 15.18 11.43 -10.51
N THR A 341 15.16 11.82 -11.79
CA THR A 341 15.66 13.12 -12.26
C THR A 341 14.58 14.19 -12.47
N GLN A 342 13.33 13.88 -12.17
CA GLN A 342 12.19 14.77 -12.34
C GLN A 342 11.06 14.35 -11.40
N MET A 343 10.24 15.32 -10.98
CA MET A 343 9.08 15.05 -10.15
C MET A 343 8.09 14.11 -10.88
N PRO A 344 7.57 13.07 -10.21
CA PRO A 344 6.54 12.20 -10.76
C PRO A 344 5.22 12.93 -11.05
N VAL A 345 4.32 12.26 -11.78
CA VAL A 345 2.88 12.55 -11.68
C VAL A 345 2.44 11.97 -10.33
N THR A 346 2.29 12.85 -9.34
CA THR A 346 2.19 12.48 -7.93
C THR A 346 0.78 12.01 -7.55
N TRP A 347 0.73 11.02 -6.66
CA TRP A 347 -0.50 10.63 -5.99
C TRP A 347 -0.75 11.48 -4.73
N ALA A 348 0.29 11.55 -3.91
CA ALA A 348 0.36 12.36 -2.70
C ALA A 348 0.98 13.74 -3.00
N ALA A 349 1.18 14.52 -1.95
CA ALA A 349 1.99 15.73 -2.01
C ALA A 349 3.45 15.34 -1.69
N ASP A 350 4.13 14.73 -2.66
CA ASP A 350 5.55 14.41 -2.56
C ASP A 350 6.38 15.68 -2.26
N ALA A 351 7.45 15.52 -1.48
CA ALA A 351 8.38 16.61 -1.21
C ALA A 351 9.18 16.97 -2.48
N GLU A 352 9.63 18.22 -2.56
CA GLU A 352 10.52 18.69 -3.64
C GLU A 352 11.92 18.05 -3.57
N GLN A 353 12.37 17.70 -2.35
CA GLN A 353 13.54 16.87 -2.09
C GLN A 353 13.21 15.39 -2.13
N THR A 354 14.21 14.57 -2.48
CA THR A 354 14.13 13.15 -2.18
C THR A 354 14.71 12.84 -0.81
N ILE A 355 14.12 11.86 -0.14
CA ILE A 355 14.54 11.44 1.20
C ILE A 355 14.28 9.94 1.38
N SER A 356 15.21 9.26 2.06
CA SER A 356 15.04 7.90 2.57
C SER A 356 15.33 7.91 4.07
N VAL A 357 14.35 7.51 4.87
CA VAL A 357 14.46 7.39 6.34
C VAL A 357 14.86 5.97 6.74
N ILE A 358 15.58 5.84 7.85
CA ILE A 358 16.03 4.55 8.39
C ILE A 358 16.24 4.62 9.91
N GLY A 359 15.99 3.50 10.57
CA GLY A 359 16.36 3.26 11.96
C GLY A 359 15.15 3.17 12.87
N ASP A 360 15.32 3.59 14.12
CA ASP A 360 14.29 3.57 15.15
C ASP A 360 13.75 4.99 15.37
N TYR A 361 12.44 5.15 15.33
CA TYR A 361 11.79 6.44 15.51
C TYR A 361 12.02 7.02 16.92
N THR A 362 12.31 6.18 17.90
CA THR A 362 12.53 6.59 19.30
C THR A 362 13.91 7.20 19.55
N TRP A 363 14.83 7.16 18.57
CA TRP A 363 16.18 7.70 18.72
C TRP A 363 16.18 9.20 18.98
N GLN A 364 16.81 9.59 20.09
CA GLN A 364 16.98 10.99 20.49
C GLN A 364 18.42 11.45 20.27
N ASN A 365 19.41 10.74 20.81
CA ASN A 365 20.81 11.12 20.68
C ASN A 365 21.46 10.22 19.63
N LEU A 366 21.90 10.81 18.52
CA LEU A 366 22.42 10.03 17.41
C LEU A 366 23.52 10.77 16.64
N THR A 367 24.47 10.00 16.12
CA THR A 367 25.44 10.43 15.13
C THR A 367 25.17 9.70 13.83
N VAL A 368 24.95 10.46 12.76
CA VAL A 368 24.77 9.94 11.40
C VAL A 368 26.00 10.35 10.58
N SER A 369 26.56 9.43 9.81
CA SER A 369 27.65 9.71 8.89
C SER A 369 27.44 9.00 7.56
N CYS A 370 27.80 9.65 6.45
CA CYS A 370 27.69 9.06 5.12
C CYS A 370 28.69 9.73 4.18
N ASP A 371 29.31 8.94 3.31
CA ASP A 371 30.02 9.44 2.15
C ASP A 371 29.00 9.83 1.07
N VAL A 372 29.13 11.02 0.52
CA VAL A 372 28.18 11.58 -0.45
C VAL A 372 28.89 12.06 -1.71
N PHE A 373 28.19 11.95 -2.84
CA PHE A 373 28.66 12.35 -4.16
C PHE A 373 27.54 13.04 -4.93
N MET A 374 27.82 14.24 -5.44
CA MET A 374 26.88 15.05 -6.22
C MET A 374 27.23 15.00 -7.71
N ASP A 375 26.27 14.63 -8.57
CA ASP A 375 26.43 14.66 -10.03
C ASP A 375 26.14 16.05 -10.61
N THR A 376 25.21 16.81 -10.02
CA THR A 376 24.76 18.09 -10.60
C THR A 376 25.72 19.24 -10.27
N VAL A 377 26.29 19.84 -11.30
CA VAL A 377 27.19 21.00 -11.18
C VAL A 377 26.41 22.26 -10.79
N LYS A 378 26.96 23.03 -9.83
CA LYS A 378 26.43 24.32 -9.29
C LYS A 378 25.13 24.24 -8.49
N THR A 379 24.13 23.50 -8.94
CA THR A 379 22.81 23.45 -8.29
C THR A 379 22.57 22.19 -7.47
N GLY A 380 23.49 21.22 -7.53
CA GLY A 380 23.33 19.95 -6.84
C GLY A 380 23.45 20.07 -5.33
N GLY A 381 22.61 19.31 -4.63
CA GLY A 381 22.65 19.23 -3.17
C GLY A 381 22.31 17.85 -2.65
N VAL A 382 22.99 17.48 -1.56
CA VAL A 382 22.77 16.24 -0.81
C VAL A 382 22.71 16.58 0.68
N PHE A 383 22.00 15.78 1.46
CA PHE A 383 21.93 15.94 2.90
C PHE A 383 21.92 14.60 3.64
N ILE A 384 22.35 14.66 4.89
CA ILE A 384 22.06 13.68 5.93
C ILE A 384 21.20 14.36 6.99
N ALA A 385 20.29 13.61 7.62
CA ALA A 385 19.40 14.15 8.65
C ALA A 385 19.29 13.18 9.84
N ALA A 386 18.89 13.74 10.97
CA ALA A 386 18.68 13.06 12.24
C ALA A 386 17.39 13.59 12.87
N ARG A 387 16.69 12.76 13.65
CA ARG A 387 15.39 13.06 14.26
C ARG A 387 14.31 13.45 13.25
N VAL A 388 14.26 12.76 12.11
CA VAL A 388 13.18 12.94 11.14
C VAL A 388 11.90 12.36 11.74
N ASP A 389 10.90 13.20 11.98
CA ASP A 389 9.70 12.89 12.78
C ASP A 389 8.44 12.60 11.95
N LYS A 390 8.52 12.75 10.63
CA LYS A 390 7.40 12.49 9.71
C LYS A 390 7.86 11.81 8.43
N GLY A 391 6.98 10.99 7.88
CA GLY A 391 7.17 10.27 6.62
C GLY A 391 5.85 10.04 5.87
N GLY A 392 5.91 9.28 4.77
CA GLY A 392 4.74 9.00 3.92
C GLY A 392 4.16 10.27 3.29
N GLY A 393 2.83 10.30 3.09
CA GLY A 393 2.12 11.43 2.48
C GLY A 393 2.06 12.73 3.32
N SER A 394 2.75 12.77 4.47
CA SER A 394 2.71 13.87 5.44
C SER A 394 3.92 14.82 5.36
N VAL A 395 4.88 14.56 4.48
CA VAL A 395 6.13 15.33 4.33
C VAL A 395 5.92 16.46 3.31
N ARG A 396 6.40 17.69 3.60
CA ARG A 396 6.26 18.86 2.70
C ARG A 396 7.61 19.49 2.34
N ASN A 397 7.64 20.07 1.13
CA ASN A 397 8.71 20.69 0.31
C ASN A 397 9.77 21.48 1.06
N GLY A 398 10.99 21.62 0.52
CA GLY A 398 11.71 22.91 0.42
C GLY A 398 13.19 22.85 -0.03
N SER A 399 14.09 23.70 0.49
CA SER A 399 15.42 23.96 -0.11
C SER A 399 16.60 24.03 0.90
N HIS A 400 17.82 24.03 0.38
CA HIS A 400 19.11 23.81 1.07
C HIS A 400 19.45 24.80 2.21
N LYS A 401 19.81 24.27 3.40
CA LYS A 401 20.51 24.90 4.57
C LYS A 401 20.66 23.86 5.71
N VAL A 402 21.39 24.15 6.81
CA VAL A 402 21.20 23.36 8.06
C VAL A 402 19.89 23.80 8.65
N THR A 403 18.89 22.94 8.56
CA THR A 403 17.51 23.32 8.81
C THR A 403 16.89 22.44 9.86
N ASN A 404 15.90 23.00 10.54
CA ASN A 404 15.13 22.27 11.54
C ASN A 404 13.95 21.49 10.93
N ASP A 405 13.79 21.59 9.61
CA ASP A 405 12.66 21.11 8.85
C ASP A 405 13.12 20.74 7.44
N LEU A 406 12.42 19.81 6.80
CA LEU A 406 12.73 19.44 5.42
C LEU A 406 12.51 20.63 4.48
N VAL A 407 11.66 21.61 4.81
CA VAL A 407 11.40 22.78 3.96
C VAL A 407 12.58 23.73 3.88
N GLY A 408 13.41 23.72 4.89
CA GLY A 408 14.47 24.68 5.05
C GLY A 408 14.01 26.10 5.34
N GLU A 409 12.81 26.26 5.90
CA GLU A 409 12.32 27.56 6.39
C GLU A 409 13.06 27.99 7.66
N THR A 410 13.39 27.03 8.53
CA THR A 410 14.08 27.30 9.80
C THR A 410 15.56 27.03 9.67
N VAL A 411 16.30 28.05 9.26
CA VAL A 411 17.75 28.01 9.08
C VAL A 411 18.44 28.13 10.42
N LEU A 412 19.15 27.08 10.84
CA LEU A 412 19.93 27.07 12.08
C LEU A 412 21.36 27.59 11.85
N VAL A 413 21.97 27.20 10.73
CA VAL A 413 23.32 27.65 10.32
C VAL A 413 23.42 27.71 8.79
N GLU A 414 24.13 28.71 8.28
CA GLU A 414 24.45 28.86 6.85
C GLU A 414 25.91 29.29 6.69
N GLY A 415 26.60 28.76 5.68
CA GLY A 415 28.02 29.05 5.42
C GLY A 415 28.56 28.36 4.16
N HIS A 416 29.77 28.73 3.75
CA HIS A 416 30.43 28.13 2.58
C HIS A 416 31.20 26.87 2.99
N SER A 417 30.85 25.72 2.41
CA SER A 417 31.54 24.45 2.65
C SER A 417 32.76 24.22 1.75
N GLY A 418 32.83 24.88 0.59
CA GLY A 418 33.84 24.65 -0.43
C GLY A 418 33.69 23.33 -1.22
N THR A 419 32.59 22.60 -1.02
CA THR A 419 32.28 21.35 -1.74
C THR A 419 31.99 21.60 -3.22
N ARG A 420 32.20 20.59 -4.06
CA ARG A 420 31.97 20.65 -5.51
C ARG A 420 31.35 19.35 -6.01
N ALA A 421 30.67 19.42 -7.16
CA ALA A 421 30.21 18.23 -7.87
C ALA A 421 31.39 17.36 -8.33
N TYR A 422 31.12 16.07 -8.54
CA TYR A 422 32.09 15.05 -8.94
C TYR A 422 33.25 14.82 -7.94
N GLY A 423 33.03 15.10 -6.66
CA GLY A 423 33.95 14.80 -5.57
C GLY A 423 33.22 14.08 -4.44
N TRP A 424 33.87 13.07 -3.86
CA TRP A 424 33.39 12.40 -2.66
C TRP A 424 33.70 13.22 -1.41
N HIS A 425 32.71 13.34 -0.54
CA HIS A 425 32.82 14.02 0.74
C HIS A 425 32.20 13.16 1.85
N THR A 426 32.80 13.13 3.03
CA THR A 426 32.20 12.49 4.21
C THR A 426 31.47 13.54 5.03
N LEU A 427 30.15 13.38 5.17
CA LEU A 427 29.33 14.17 6.08
C LEU A 427 29.18 13.45 7.41
N SER A 428 29.20 14.19 8.52
CA SER A 428 28.81 13.66 9.83
C SER A 428 28.00 14.67 10.61
N LEU A 429 26.87 14.22 11.17
CA LEU A 429 25.93 15.00 11.96
C LEU A 429 25.73 14.30 13.30
N THR A 430 26.11 14.97 14.38
CA THR A 430 25.87 14.51 15.74
C THR A 430 24.82 15.39 16.40
N VAL A 431 23.78 14.78 16.96
CA VAL A 431 22.76 15.44 17.77
C VAL A 431 22.75 14.84 19.17
N GLU A 432 23.06 15.65 20.19
CA GLU A 432 23.05 15.26 21.60
C GLU A 432 22.28 16.30 22.42
N GLY A 433 21.20 15.86 23.08
CA GLY A 433 20.29 16.75 23.81
C GLY A 433 19.66 17.78 22.87
N GLU A 434 19.92 19.05 23.12
CA GLU A 434 19.45 20.18 22.30
C GLU A 434 20.58 20.79 21.46
N CYS A 435 21.71 20.11 21.32
CA CYS A 435 22.87 20.60 20.57
C CYS A 435 23.17 19.68 19.38
N ALA A 436 23.45 20.29 18.24
CA ALA A 436 23.94 19.60 17.06
C ALA A 436 25.34 20.09 16.66
N THR A 437 26.10 19.22 16.01
CA THR A 437 27.42 19.50 15.43
C THR A 437 27.55 18.84 14.07
N GLY A 438 28.11 19.55 13.09
CA GLY A 438 28.30 19.08 11.73
C GLY A 438 29.77 19.09 11.30
N LEU A 439 30.21 18.00 10.68
CA LEU A 439 31.55 17.83 10.15
C LEU A 439 31.51 17.54 8.64
N LEU A 440 32.54 18.03 7.94
CA LEU A 440 32.83 17.75 6.54
C LEU A 440 34.27 17.23 6.44
N ASN A 441 34.46 16.02 5.91
CA ASN A 441 35.78 15.39 5.79
C ASN A 441 36.58 15.47 7.11
N VAL A 442 35.94 15.11 8.24
CA VAL A 442 36.46 15.21 9.61
C VAL A 442 36.70 16.61 10.19
N TYR A 443 36.56 17.68 9.42
CA TYR A 443 36.69 19.05 9.91
C TYR A 443 35.33 19.62 10.34
N HIS A 444 35.30 20.35 11.45
CA HIS A 444 34.07 21.03 11.87
C HIS A 444 33.65 22.09 10.85
N LEU A 445 32.42 21.96 10.35
CA LEU A 445 31.77 23.00 9.56
C LEU A 445 31.02 23.97 10.48
N TRP A 446 30.39 23.44 11.53
CA TRP A 446 29.68 24.17 12.58
C TRP A 446 29.55 23.31 13.84
N LYS A 447 29.31 23.93 15.00
CA LYS A 447 29.30 23.24 16.31
C LYS A 447 28.35 23.91 17.31
N ASN A 448 27.78 23.10 18.20
CA ASN A 448 26.93 23.53 19.32
C ASN A 448 25.73 24.38 18.89
N THR A 449 25.15 24.07 17.73
CA THR A 449 23.93 24.72 17.25
C THR A 449 22.74 24.20 18.04
N VAL A 450 21.89 25.10 18.54
CA VAL A 450 20.72 24.73 19.34
C VAL A 450 19.62 24.16 18.44
N VAL A 451 19.12 22.98 18.78
CA VAL A 451 18.02 22.26 18.10
C VAL A 451 16.94 21.95 19.12
N LEU A 452 15.83 22.71 19.07
CA LEU A 452 14.77 22.61 20.08
C LEU A 452 13.77 21.48 19.81
N GLY A 453 13.64 21.02 18.57
CA GLY A 453 12.82 19.88 18.17
C GLY A 453 13.03 19.57 16.69
N PRO A 454 12.62 18.40 16.15
CA PRO A 454 11.99 17.28 16.85
C PRO A 454 12.90 16.68 17.93
N LYS A 455 12.30 16.02 18.93
CA LYS A 455 13.05 15.44 20.07
C LYS A 455 13.57 14.03 19.78
N ASN A 456 12.89 13.30 18.90
CA ASN A 456 13.24 11.97 18.43
C ASN A 456 12.89 11.83 16.94
N GLY A 457 13.38 10.77 16.31
CA GLY A 457 13.00 10.40 14.95
C GLY A 457 14.09 9.61 14.25
N TRP A 458 13.82 9.23 13.00
CA TRP A 458 14.74 8.43 12.18
C TRP A 458 16.00 9.21 11.78
N ALA A 459 17.02 8.47 11.34
CA ALA A 459 18.08 9.02 10.49
C ALA A 459 17.60 9.06 9.03
N ALA A 460 18.20 9.92 8.21
CA ALA A 460 17.87 9.95 6.78
C ALA A 460 19.02 10.43 5.91
N ILE A 461 18.91 10.12 4.62
CA ILE A 461 19.73 10.65 3.53
C ILE A 461 18.82 11.16 2.42
N GLY A 462 19.28 12.13 1.63
CA GLY A 462 18.47 12.66 0.55
C GLY A 462 19.18 13.67 -0.34
N THR A 463 18.44 14.14 -1.35
CA THR A 463 18.91 15.10 -2.37
C THR A 463 18.06 16.36 -2.34
N HIS A 464 18.66 17.48 -2.72
CA HIS A 464 18.00 18.78 -2.71
C HIS A 464 16.83 18.89 -3.71
N SER A 465 16.86 18.10 -4.78
CA SER A 465 15.76 18.00 -5.73
C SER A 465 15.69 16.58 -6.30
N PHE A 466 14.82 16.33 -7.27
CA PHE A 466 14.88 15.12 -8.08
C PHE A 466 16.12 15.14 -8.98
N GLU A 467 17.26 14.73 -8.42
CA GLU A 467 18.56 14.77 -9.09
C GLU A 467 19.46 13.61 -8.67
N LEU A 468 20.40 13.25 -9.55
CA LEU A 468 21.31 12.13 -9.33
C LEU A 468 22.34 12.46 -8.23
N ALA A 469 22.46 11.54 -7.29
CA ALA A 469 23.48 11.58 -6.24
C ALA A 469 23.79 10.17 -5.75
N GLN A 470 25.00 9.97 -5.21
CA GLN A 470 25.41 8.68 -4.63
C GLN A 470 25.73 8.83 -3.15
N PHE A 471 25.47 7.77 -2.41
CA PHE A 471 25.66 7.62 -0.97
C PHE A 471 26.42 6.31 -0.73
N ASP A 472 27.41 6.34 0.15
CA ASP A 472 28.21 5.17 0.52
C ASP A 472 28.61 5.23 2.00
N ASN A 473 29.04 4.09 2.56
CA ASN A 473 29.54 3.95 3.93
C ASN A 473 28.62 4.60 4.98
N PHE A 474 27.29 4.46 4.80
CA PHE A 474 26.31 4.98 5.75
C PHE A 474 26.49 4.30 7.11
N ALA A 475 26.57 5.10 8.17
CA ALA A 475 26.63 4.63 9.54
C ALA A 475 25.78 5.52 10.45
N VAL A 476 25.13 4.89 11.41
CA VAL A 476 24.39 5.56 12.48
C VAL A 476 24.73 4.92 13.82
N GLU A 477 25.06 5.75 14.81
CA GLU A 477 25.23 5.36 16.20
C GLU A 477 24.22 6.15 17.04
N ALA A 478 23.26 5.44 17.64
CA ALA A 478 22.26 6.03 18.51
C ALA A 478 22.49 5.58 19.96
N LYS A 479 22.38 6.51 20.90
CA LYS A 479 22.41 6.23 22.34
C LYS A 479 20.97 6.12 22.84
N SER A 480 20.64 4.96 23.41
CA SER A 480 19.39 4.70 24.12
C SER A 480 19.25 5.56 25.36
#